data_AF-A0A1N7EHF7-F1
#
_entry.id   AF-A0A1N7EHF7-F1
#
_cell.length_a   1.000
_cell.length_b   1.000
_cell.length_c   1.000
_cell.angle_alpha   90.00
_cell.angle_beta   90.00
_cell.angle_gamma   90.00
#
_symmetry.space_group_name_H-M   'P 1'
#
loop_
_entity.id
_entity.type
_entity.pdbx_description
1 polymer ?
#
loop_
_entity_poly.entity_id
_entity_poly.type
_entity_poly.pdbx_seq_one_letter_code
_entity_poly.pdbx_strand_id
1 'polypeptide(L)'
;MSTILSPSTRLILAQLNTNKHLLSHAHPDGTQIIAEILACFTITHAAKTWYLLGTDGCHLCQIATQTVNQALSIITNPPTLATLDLSDSSDLLLVDMLGSSIPILIANNRLLCYPFGLMDITQIINP
;
A
#
# COMPACT_ATOMS: atom_id res chain seq x y z
N MET A 1 16.90 2.39 -18.74
CA MET A 1 15.89 1.67 -17.92
C MET A 1 14.65 2.54 -17.89
N SER A 2 13.55 2.09 -18.47
CA SER A 2 12.29 2.83 -18.41
C SER A 2 11.70 2.63 -17.01
N THR A 3 11.56 3.71 -16.25
CA THR A 3 10.93 3.67 -14.91
C THR A 3 9.43 3.49 -15.09
N ILE A 4 8.82 2.57 -14.35
CA ILE A 4 7.36 2.34 -14.42
C ILE A 4 6.63 3.52 -13.77
N LEU A 5 7.19 4.05 -12.69
CA LEU A 5 6.62 5.17 -11.96
C LEU A 5 6.73 6.46 -12.78
N SER A 6 5.63 7.19 -12.92
CA SER A 6 5.61 8.52 -13.55
C SER A 6 6.30 9.57 -12.67
N PRO A 7 6.76 10.71 -13.25
CA PRO A 7 7.36 11.79 -12.47
C PRO A 7 6.47 12.29 -11.32
N SER A 8 5.17 12.38 -11.56
CA SER A 8 4.16 12.80 -10.58
C SER A 8 4.08 11.83 -9.42
N THR A 9 3.97 10.53 -9.71
CA THR A 9 3.94 9.47 -8.70
C THR A 9 5.20 9.49 -7.86
N ARG A 10 6.39 9.60 -8.47
CA ARG A 10 7.66 9.67 -7.72
C ARG A 10 7.69 10.84 -6.75
N LEU A 11 7.21 12.01 -7.18
CA LEU A 11 7.18 13.20 -6.33
C LEU A 11 6.25 13.01 -5.13
N ILE A 12 5.10 12.37 -5.32
CA ILE A 12 4.14 12.08 -4.24
C ILE A 12 4.69 11.00 -3.29
N LEU A 13 5.24 9.90 -3.82
CA LEU A 13 5.80 8.83 -2.99
C LEU A 13 7.00 9.31 -2.17
N ALA A 14 7.85 10.18 -2.72
CA ALA A 14 8.96 10.78 -1.98
C ALA A 14 8.52 11.59 -0.75
N GLN A 15 7.29 12.13 -0.74
CA GLN A 15 6.74 12.88 0.38
C GLN A 15 6.23 11.98 1.51
N LEU A 16 6.05 10.67 1.29
CA LEU A 16 5.57 9.76 2.34
C LEU A 16 6.54 9.65 3.52
N ASN A 17 7.84 9.91 3.28
CA ASN A 17 8.85 9.93 4.33
C ASN A 17 8.70 11.10 5.32
N THR A 18 8.09 12.21 4.90
CA THR A 18 7.80 13.37 5.76
C THR A 18 6.33 13.45 6.18
N ASN A 19 5.42 12.94 5.34
CA ASN A 19 3.99 12.90 5.58
C ASN A 19 3.40 11.54 5.20
N LYS A 20 3.43 10.60 6.15
CA LYS A 20 2.87 9.24 6.00
C LYS A 20 1.37 9.20 5.73
N HIS A 21 0.66 10.28 6.03
CA HIS A 21 -0.80 10.37 5.87
C HIS A 21 -1.25 10.96 4.53
N LEU A 22 -0.30 11.36 3.67
CA LEU A 22 -0.58 12.02 2.38
C LEU A 22 -1.57 11.24 1.51
N LEU A 23 -1.48 9.91 1.54
CA LEU A 23 -2.30 9.00 0.76
C LEU A 23 -3.28 8.18 1.61
N SER A 24 -3.44 8.50 2.91
CA SER A 24 -4.35 7.76 3.79
C SER A 24 -5.83 8.07 3.55
N HIS A 25 -6.11 9.16 2.86
CA HIS A 25 -7.45 9.54 2.41
C HIS A 25 -7.51 9.49 0.89
N ALA A 26 -8.70 9.64 0.32
CA ALA A 26 -8.87 9.67 -1.14
C ALA A 26 -8.04 10.82 -1.74
N HIS A 27 -7.00 10.45 -2.50
CA HIS A 27 -6.17 11.39 -3.26
C HIS A 27 -6.62 11.37 -4.72
N PRO A 28 -6.66 12.53 -5.42
CA PRO A 28 -7.05 12.59 -6.84
C PRO A 28 -6.27 11.60 -7.72
N ASP A 29 -4.96 11.48 -7.46
CA ASP A 29 -4.07 10.59 -8.20
C ASP A 29 -3.95 9.18 -7.59
N GLY A 30 -4.69 8.87 -6.53
CA GLY A 30 -4.51 7.63 -5.75
C GLY A 30 -4.66 6.35 -6.59
N THR A 31 -5.64 6.32 -7.49
CA THR A 31 -5.85 5.18 -8.41
C THR A 31 -4.66 4.99 -9.37
N GLN A 32 -4.13 6.09 -9.92
CA GLN A 32 -2.97 6.03 -10.83
C GLN A 32 -1.72 5.58 -10.08
N ILE A 33 -1.46 6.17 -8.91
CA ILE A 33 -0.31 5.82 -8.05
C ILE A 33 -0.34 4.33 -7.72
N ILE A 34 -1.49 3.81 -7.30
CA ILE A 34 -1.64 2.38 -6.99
C ILE A 34 -1.41 1.51 -8.22
N ALA A 35 -1.97 1.89 -9.38
CA ALA A 35 -1.77 1.14 -10.61
C ALA A 35 -0.29 1.07 -11.00
N GLU A 36 0.44 2.17 -10.87
CA GLU A 36 1.88 2.22 -11.16
C GLU A 36 2.70 1.40 -10.15
N ILE A 37 2.36 1.47 -8.84
CA ILE A 37 2.99 0.62 -7.81
C ILE A 37 2.78 -0.87 -8.14
N LEU A 38 1.54 -1.28 -8.44
CA LEU A 38 1.24 -2.68 -8.75
C LEU A 38 1.89 -3.15 -10.05
N ALA A 39 2.03 -2.25 -11.03
CA ALA A 39 2.75 -2.55 -12.27
C ALA A 39 4.24 -2.87 -12.02
N CYS A 40 4.86 -2.30 -10.98
CA CYS A 40 6.22 -2.68 -10.54
C CYS A 40 6.32 -4.15 -10.06
N PHE A 41 5.20 -4.80 -9.76
CA PHE A 41 5.13 -6.22 -9.40
C PHE A 41 4.49 -7.06 -10.51
N THR A 42 4.29 -6.51 -11.72
CA THR A 42 3.55 -7.14 -12.83
C THR A 42 2.09 -7.49 -12.49
N ILE A 43 1.50 -6.78 -11.52
CA ILE A 43 0.13 -6.99 -11.05
C ILE A 43 -0.81 -5.97 -11.69
N THR A 44 -1.96 -6.44 -12.15
CA THR A 44 -3.09 -5.57 -12.54
C THR A 44 -4.03 -5.41 -11.35
N HIS A 45 -4.44 -4.18 -11.06
CA HIS A 45 -5.36 -3.89 -9.95
C HIS A 45 -6.67 -4.67 -10.10
N ALA A 46 -7.06 -5.39 -9.04
CA ALA A 46 -8.29 -6.17 -8.98
C ALA A 46 -9.27 -5.53 -7.98
N ALA A 47 -10.55 -5.42 -8.36
CA ALA A 47 -11.54 -4.62 -7.65
C ALA A 47 -11.82 -5.07 -6.18
N LYS A 48 -11.38 -6.25 -5.75
CA LYS A 48 -11.58 -6.79 -4.41
C LYS A 48 -10.31 -7.33 -3.76
N THR A 49 -9.15 -6.83 -4.17
CA THR A 49 -7.87 -7.24 -3.59
C THR A 49 -7.21 -6.06 -2.93
N TRP A 50 -6.84 -6.23 -1.66
CA TRP A 50 -5.95 -5.33 -0.94
C TRP A 50 -4.57 -5.94 -0.89
N TYR A 51 -3.55 -5.10 -0.87
CA TYR A 51 -2.16 -5.54 -0.84
C TYR A 51 -1.46 -4.97 0.38
N LEU A 52 -0.75 -5.82 1.12
CA LEU A 52 0.18 -5.38 2.15
C LEU A 52 1.58 -5.45 1.59
N LEU A 53 2.15 -4.29 1.31
CA LEU A 53 3.52 -4.14 0.84
C LEU A 53 4.47 -4.17 2.04
N GLY A 54 5.44 -5.06 2.01
CA GLY A 54 6.38 -5.30 3.10
C GLY A 54 7.68 -5.89 2.59
N THR A 55 8.42 -6.56 3.47
CA THR A 55 9.56 -7.40 3.10
C THR A 55 9.55 -8.66 3.96
N ASP A 56 10.11 -9.75 3.45
CA ASP A 56 10.27 -10.98 4.19
C ASP A 56 11.04 -10.78 5.50
N GLY A 57 10.61 -11.49 6.56
CA GLY A 57 11.20 -11.39 7.90
C GLY A 57 10.87 -10.11 8.67
N CYS A 58 10.06 -9.20 8.13
CA CYS A 58 9.70 -7.96 8.82
C CYS A 58 8.63 -8.19 9.91
N HIS A 59 9.02 -8.00 11.17
CA HIS A 59 8.12 -8.13 12.32
C HIS A 59 6.93 -7.16 12.27
N LEU A 60 7.15 -5.92 11.82
CA LEU A 60 6.08 -4.94 11.65
C LEU A 60 5.05 -5.38 10.61
N CYS A 61 5.48 -6.07 9.54
CA CYS A 61 4.57 -6.61 8.53
C CYS A 61 3.65 -7.69 9.12
N GLN A 62 4.15 -8.50 10.06
CA GLN A 62 3.32 -9.50 10.77
C GLN A 62 2.23 -8.81 11.61
N ILE A 63 2.61 -7.78 12.37
CA ILE A 63 1.66 -7.00 13.18
C ILE A 63 0.61 -6.34 12.27
N ALA A 64 1.05 -5.68 11.19
CA ALA A 64 0.13 -5.05 10.24
C ALA A 64 -0.81 -6.08 9.59
N THR A 65 -0.32 -7.26 9.21
CA THR A 65 -1.15 -8.35 8.68
C THR A 65 -2.22 -8.78 9.67
N GLN A 66 -1.86 -8.93 10.95
CA GLN A 66 -2.82 -9.27 12.02
C GLN A 66 -3.88 -8.17 12.18
N THR A 67 -3.47 -6.90 12.23
CA THR A 67 -4.38 -5.76 12.32
C THR A 67 -5.37 -5.71 11.15
N VAL A 68 -4.89 -5.93 9.92
CA VAL A 68 -5.75 -5.96 8.73
C VAL A 68 -6.72 -7.14 8.79
N ASN A 69 -6.24 -8.35 9.08
CA ASN A 69 -7.11 -9.52 9.20
C ASN A 69 -8.18 -9.37 10.28
N GLN A 70 -7.85 -8.75 11.42
CA GLN A 70 -8.81 -8.42 12.46
C GLN A 70 -9.90 -7.47 11.92
N ALA A 71 -9.51 -6.38 11.25
CA ALA A 71 -10.47 -5.45 10.66
C ALA A 71 -11.33 -6.09 9.56
N LEU A 72 -10.78 -7.02 8.78
CA LEU A 72 -11.52 -7.72 7.72
C LEU A 72 -12.49 -8.77 8.27
N SER A 73 -12.21 -9.35 9.44
CA SER A 73 -13.03 -10.41 10.05
C SER A 73 -14.45 -9.97 10.45
N ILE A 74 -14.68 -8.66 10.58
CA ILE A 74 -15.98 -8.10 10.96
C ILE A 74 -16.85 -7.67 9.77
N ILE A 75 -16.41 -7.92 8.53
CA ILE A 75 -17.09 -7.48 7.30
C ILE A 75 -17.80 -8.65 6.62
N THR A 76 -19.06 -8.44 6.22
CA THR A 76 -19.79 -9.34 5.34
C THR A 76 -19.26 -9.17 3.91
N ASN A 77 -18.38 -10.07 3.44
CA ASN A 77 -17.69 -10.03 2.14
C ASN A 77 -16.41 -9.17 2.10
N PRO A 78 -15.36 -9.53 2.88
CA PRO A 78 -14.12 -8.77 2.91
C PRO A 78 -13.33 -8.88 1.59
N PRO A 79 -12.52 -7.86 1.23
CA PRO A 79 -11.52 -8.00 0.18
C PRO A 79 -10.51 -9.11 0.52
N THR A 80 -9.95 -9.74 -0.51
CA THR A 80 -8.80 -10.64 -0.34
C THR A 80 -7.58 -9.81 0.02
N LEU A 81 -6.86 -10.19 1.08
CA LEU A 81 -5.56 -9.62 1.41
C LEU A 81 -4.44 -10.44 0.77
N ALA A 82 -3.63 -9.80 -0.06
CA ALA A 82 -2.40 -10.36 -0.61
C ALA A 82 -1.18 -9.63 -0.03
N THR A 83 -0.04 -10.32 0.05
CA THR A 83 1.24 -9.73 0.46
C THR A 83 2.12 -9.49 -0.76
N LEU A 84 2.83 -8.36 -0.79
CA LEU A 84 3.84 -8.05 -1.80
C LEU A 84 5.18 -7.81 -1.09
N ASP A 85 6.22 -8.53 -1.49
CA ASP A 85 7.58 -8.23 -1.04
C ASP A 85 8.14 -7.11 -1.91
N LEU A 86 8.49 -5.98 -1.29
CA LEU A 86 9.07 -4.82 -1.96
C LEU A 86 10.37 -5.17 -2.70
N SER A 87 11.11 -6.19 -2.23
CA SER A 87 12.33 -6.70 -2.85
C SER A 87 12.07 -7.37 -4.20
N ASP A 88 10.85 -7.81 -4.47
CA ASP A 88 10.43 -8.41 -5.75
C ASP A 88 10.07 -7.34 -6.81
N SER A 89 10.10 -6.05 -6.44
CA SER A 89 9.82 -4.95 -7.37
C SER A 89 10.79 -4.94 -8.55
N SER A 90 10.27 -4.85 -9.76
CA SER A 90 11.08 -4.62 -10.97
C SER A 90 11.66 -3.21 -11.06
N ASP A 91 11.20 -2.27 -10.21
CA ASP A 91 11.66 -0.89 -10.17
C ASP A 91 12.36 -0.58 -8.83
N LEU A 92 13.69 -0.38 -8.88
CA LEU A 92 14.51 -0.09 -7.70
C LEU A 92 14.16 1.25 -7.04
N LEU A 93 13.64 2.22 -7.81
CA LEU A 93 13.24 3.51 -7.23
C LEU A 93 12.04 3.35 -6.29
N LEU A 94 11.15 2.39 -6.56
CA LEU A 94 10.05 2.09 -5.65
C LEU A 94 10.58 1.60 -4.30
N VAL A 95 11.61 0.74 -4.33
CA VAL A 95 12.27 0.20 -3.13
C VAL A 95 12.86 1.35 -2.29
N ASP A 96 13.60 2.24 -2.93
CA ASP A 96 14.23 3.39 -2.27
C ASP A 96 13.21 4.35 -1.64
N MET A 97 12.08 4.59 -2.32
CA MET A 97 11.06 5.53 -1.83
C MET A 97 10.20 4.95 -0.70
N LEU A 98 9.84 3.67 -0.77
CA LEU A 98 8.87 3.06 0.14
C LEU A 98 9.51 2.22 1.25
N GLY A 99 10.79 1.86 1.14
CA GLY A 99 11.47 0.98 2.08
C GLY A 99 11.45 1.46 3.53
N SER A 100 11.41 2.78 3.77
CA SER A 100 11.28 3.39 5.11
C SER A 100 9.84 3.51 5.62
N SER A 101 8.85 3.23 4.76
CA SER A 101 7.42 3.36 5.06
C SER A 101 6.71 2.02 5.21
N ILE A 102 7.37 0.89 4.90
CA ILE A 102 6.81 -0.44 5.09
C ILE A 102 6.54 -0.75 6.58
N PRO A 103 5.49 -1.54 6.91
CA PRO A 103 4.47 -2.05 5.98
C PRO A 103 3.52 -0.95 5.49
N ILE A 104 3.05 -1.09 4.24
CA ILE A 104 2.07 -0.19 3.63
C ILE A 104 0.85 -0.99 3.19
N LEU A 105 -0.34 -0.64 3.68
CA LEU A 105 -1.59 -1.20 3.16
C LEU A 105 -2.05 -0.40 1.95
N ILE A 106 -2.17 -1.08 0.81
CA ILE A 106 -2.78 -0.58 -0.41
C ILE A 106 -4.22 -1.07 -0.45
N ALA A 107 -5.17 -0.14 -0.31
CA ALA A 107 -6.60 -0.44 -0.24
C ALA A 107 -7.40 0.59 -1.05
N ASN A 108 -8.14 0.12 -2.05
CA ASN A 108 -8.96 0.96 -2.94
C ASN A 108 -8.10 2.03 -3.65
N ASN A 109 -8.27 3.31 -3.32
CA ASN A 109 -7.49 4.45 -3.83
C ASN A 109 -6.61 5.09 -2.75
N ARG A 110 -6.29 4.35 -1.67
CA ARG A 110 -5.58 4.83 -0.49
C ARG A 110 -4.36 3.97 -0.16
N LEU A 111 -3.33 4.59 0.41
CA LEU A 111 -2.18 3.95 1.03
C LEU A 111 -2.14 4.31 2.51
N LEU A 112 -2.12 3.31 3.39
CA LEU A 112 -1.82 3.49 4.81
C LEU A 112 -0.38 3.06 5.08
N CYS A 113 0.51 4.02 5.29
CA CYS A 113 1.87 3.75 5.72
C CYS A 113 1.90 3.50 7.23
N TYR A 114 2.71 2.53 7.69
CA TYR A 114 2.82 2.26 9.13
C TYR A 114 3.37 3.48 9.90
N PRO A 115 2.84 3.79 11.11
CA PRO A 115 1.83 3.03 11.85
C PRO A 115 0.38 3.32 11.40
N PHE A 116 -0.44 2.26 11.40
CA PHE A 116 -1.90 2.33 11.27
C PHE A 116 -2.55 1.28 12.17
N GLY A 117 -3.78 1.54 12.61
CA GLY A 117 -4.57 0.67 13.48
C GLY A 117 -5.91 0.26 12.89
N LEU A 118 -6.71 -0.44 13.69
CA LEU A 118 -8.06 -0.89 13.31
C LEU A 118 -8.93 0.29 12.85
N MET A 119 -8.85 1.43 13.54
CA MET A 119 -9.66 2.61 13.23
C MET A 119 -9.37 3.12 11.81
N ASP A 120 -8.10 3.25 11.43
CA ASP A 120 -7.70 3.71 10.09
C ASP A 120 -8.26 2.79 8.99
N ILE A 121 -8.23 1.48 9.21
CA ILE A 121 -8.76 0.49 8.26
C ILE A 121 -10.29 0.55 8.20
N THR A 122 -10.97 0.73 9.34
CA THR A 122 -12.44 0.87 9.36
C THR A 122 -12.94 2.09 8.60
N GLN A 123 -12.16 3.18 8.56
CA GLN A 123 -12.44 4.38 7.75
C GLN A 123 -12.29 4.12 6.23
N ILE A 124 -11.65 3.03 5.82
CA ILE A 124 -11.58 2.60 4.41
C ILE A 124 -12.77 1.70 4.08
N ILE A 125 -13.15 0.83 5.01
CA ILE A 125 -14.26 -0.12 4.86
C ILE A 125 -15.60 0.62 4.83
N ASN A 126 -15.75 1.62 5.71
CA ASN A 126 -16.93 2.46 5.87
C ASN A 126 -16.55 3.92 5.58
N PRO A 127 -16.31 4.28 4.31
CA PRO A 127 -15.80 5.59 3.91
C PRO A 127 -16.81 6.73 4.08
#